data_AF-A0A5J4P7U6-F1
#
_entry.id   AF-A0A5J4P7U6-F1
#
_cell.length_a   1.000
_cell.length_b   1.000
_cell.length_c   1.000
_cell.angle_alpha   90.00
_cell.angle_beta   90.00
_cell.angle_gamma   90.00
#
_symmetry.space_group_name_H-M   'P 1'
#
loop_
_entity.id
_entity.type
_entity.pdbx_description
1 polymer ?
#
loop_
_entity_poly.entity_id
_entity_poly.type
_entity_poly.pdbx_seq_one_letter_code
_entity_poly.pdbx_strand_id
1 'polypeptide(L)' 'MTFVEYVLAMSLGPPQKKDIEGVEFRKYLRQIRYRDGRMEGYTSRLHYVSDWINDNIRKGLIEDVTTVYSSFMDTLSLSY' A
#
# COMPACT_ATOMS: atom_id res chain seq x y z
N MET A 1 5.03 8.78 -4.28
CA MET A 1 4.20 7.67 -3.77
C MET A 1 2.78 8.08 -3.38
N THR A 2 2.57 9.24 -2.75
CA THR A 2 1.25 9.64 -2.21
C THR A 2 0.09 9.64 -3.19
N PHE A 3 0.32 9.96 -4.46
CA PHE A 3 -0.72 9.90 -5.50
C PHE A 3 -1.31 8.49 -5.65
N VAL A 4 -0.46 7.47 -5.81
CA VAL A 4 -0.89 6.06 -5.95
C VAL A 4 -1.62 5.60 -4.70
N GLU A 5 -1.11 5.96 -3.52
CA GLU A 5 -1.77 5.63 -2.25
C GLU A 5 -3.19 6.21 -2.16
N TYR A 6 -3.40 7.45 -2.63
CA TYR A 6 -4.71 8.08 -2.61
C TYR A 6 -5.67 7.43 -3.61
N VAL A 7 -5.22 7.19 -4.83
CA VAL A 7 -6.05 6.54 -5.85
C VAL A 7 -6.46 5.14 -5.37
N LEU A 8 -5.53 4.36 -4.83
CA LEU A 8 -5.79 3.02 -4.31
C LEU A 8 -6.73 3.05 -3.09
N ALA A 9 -6.52 3.99 -2.16
CA ALA A 9 -7.40 4.13 -0.99
C ALA A 9 -8.84 4.49 -1.39
N MET A 10 -9.01 5.32 -2.43
CA MET A 10 -10.33 5.65 -2.97
C MET A 10 -10.97 4.46 -3.68
N SER A 11 -10.19 3.68 -4.46
CA SER A 11 -10.73 2.55 -5.22
C SER A 11 -11.16 1.36 -4.35
N LEU A 12 -10.52 1.18 -3.19
CA LEU A 12 -10.90 0.15 -2.20
C LEU A 12 -12.14 0.53 -1.39
N GLY A 13 -12.54 1.80 -1.40
CA GLY A 13 -13.75 2.27 -0.76
C GLY A 13 -15.02 1.77 -1.44
N PRO A 14 -16.13 1.59 -0.71
CA PRO A 14 -17.40 1.16 -1.29
C PRO A 14 -17.96 2.22 -2.27
N PRO A 15 -18.33 1.85 -3.51
CA PRO A 15 -18.69 2.82 -4.57
C PRO A 15 -20.03 3.54 -4.33
N GLN A 16 -20.92 2.96 -3.53
CA GLN A 16 -22.31 3.44 -3.35
C GLN A 16 -22.59 3.90 -1.91
N LYS A 17 -21.65 3.67 -0.99
CA LYS A 17 -21.79 4.12 0.39
C LYS A 17 -21.14 5.50 0.48
N LYS A 18 -21.90 6.50 0.89
CA LYS A 18 -21.34 7.80 1.23
C LYS A 18 -20.29 7.55 2.31
N ASP A 19 -19.01 7.78 2.02
CA ASP A 19 -17.95 7.71 3.02
C ASP A 19 -18.16 8.90 3.96
N ILE A 20 -18.98 8.67 4.98
CA ILE A 20 -19.30 9.68 5.98
C ILE A 20 -17.96 10.09 6.60
N GLU A 21 -17.62 11.37 6.45
CA GLU A 21 -16.42 11.99 7.03
C GLU A 21 -15.07 11.46 6.53
N GLY A 22 -15.04 10.63 5.48
CA GLY A 22 -13.82 10.07 4.91
C GLY A 22 -13.18 8.97 5.77
N VAL A 23 -13.97 8.30 6.61
CA VAL A 23 -13.48 7.30 7.57
C VAL A 23 -12.90 6.09 6.87
N GLU A 24 -13.58 5.55 5.85
CA GLU A 24 -13.08 4.39 5.12
C GLU A 24 -11.85 4.76 4.26
N PHE A 25 -11.86 5.92 3.61
CA PHE A 25 -10.68 6.44 2.91
C PHE A 25 -9.47 6.54 3.83
N ARG A 26 -9.61 7.14 5.02
CA ARG A 26 -8.52 7.28 6.00
C ARG A 26 -8.03 5.92 6.51
N LYS A 27 -8.95 4.97 6.71
CA LYS A 27 -8.63 3.60 7.11
C LYS A 27 -7.79 2.89 6.04
N TYR A 28 -8.21 2.91 4.77
CA TYR A 28 -7.43 2.32 3.69
C TYR A 28 -6.11 3.04 3.47
N LEU A 29 -6.09 4.38 3.53
CA LEU A 29 -4.85 5.14 3.42
C LEU A 29 -3.85 4.77 4.52
N ARG A 30 -4.31 4.60 5.77
CA ARG A 30 -3.46 4.15 6.87
C ARG A 30 -2.96 2.72 6.64
N GLN A 31 -3.84 1.82 6.20
CA GLN A 31 -3.47 0.46 5.85
C GLN A 31 -2.37 0.49 4.78
N ILE A 32 -2.55 1.23 3.69
CA ILE A 32 -1.62 1.27 2.57
C ILE A 32 -0.25 1.84 2.94
N ARG A 33 -0.23 2.94 3.71
CA ARG A 33 0.97 3.77 3.93
C ARG A 33 1.89 3.27 5.04
N TYR A 34 1.36 2.55 6.01
CA TYR A 34 2.08 2.12 7.20
C TYR A 34 2.21 0.61 7.28
N ARG A 35 3.34 0.12 7.78
CA ARG A 35 3.60 -1.30 8.01
C ARG A 35 2.53 -1.85 8.96
N ASP A 36 1.90 -2.96 8.58
CA ASP A 36 0.75 -3.54 9.32
C ASP A 36 -0.43 -2.57 9.51
N GLY A 37 -0.47 -1.44 8.80
CA GLY A 37 -1.43 -0.36 9.02
C GLY A 37 -1.27 0.37 10.37
N ARG A 38 -0.10 0.26 11.03
CA ARG A 38 0.18 0.86 12.34
C ARG A 38 1.09 2.08 12.22
N MET A 39 0.63 3.22 12.74
CA MET A 39 1.39 4.47 12.74
C MET A 39 2.24 4.57 14.01
N GLU A 40 3.42 3.96 13.98
CA GLU A 40 4.37 3.88 15.10
C GLU A 40 5.65 4.68 14.78
N GLY A 41 5.50 6.00 14.61
CA GLY A 41 6.61 6.90 14.31
C GLY A 41 7.06 6.89 12.84
N TYR A 42 8.16 7.58 12.54
CA TYR A 42 8.60 7.82 11.15
C TYR A 42 8.92 6.54 10.38
N THR A 43 9.56 5.56 11.03
CA THR A 43 10.01 4.29 10.42
C THR A 43 8.88 3.27 10.21
N SER A 44 7.70 3.53 10.77
CA SER A 44 6.49 2.73 10.48
C SER A 44 5.91 3.01 9.09
N ARG A 45 6.25 4.17 8.50
CA ARG A 45 5.88 4.48 7.13
C ARG A 45 6.74 3.65 6.17
N LEU A 46 6.10 3.10 5.15
CA LEU A 46 6.75 2.30 4.12
C LEU A 46 7.46 3.24 3.13
N HIS A 47 8.73 3.55 3.39
CA HIS A 47 9.53 4.49 2.58
C HIS A 47 10.11 3.85 1.32
N TYR A 48 10.49 2.58 1.41
CA TYR A 48 10.96 1.80 0.28
C TYR A 48 9.77 1.19 -0.45
N VAL A 49 9.67 1.41 -1.76
CA VAL A 49 8.56 0.89 -2.58
C VAL A 49 8.52 -0.64 -2.52
N SER A 50 9.67 -1.32 -2.46
CA SER A 50 9.72 -2.78 -2.32
C SER A 50 9.10 -3.26 -1.00
N ASP A 51 9.35 -2.57 0.11
CA ASP A 51 8.70 -2.85 1.40
C ASP A 51 7.20 -2.53 1.33
N TRP A 52 6.85 -1.42 0.67
CA TRP A 52 5.45 -1.07 0.42
C TRP A 52 4.70 -2.15 -0.37
N ILE A 53 5.31 -2.71 -1.43
CA ILE A 53 4.71 -3.78 -2.23
C ILE A 53 4.49 -5.02 -1.37
N ASN A 54 5.54 -5.48 -0.68
CA ASN A 54 5.48 -6.69 0.15
C ASN A 54 4.41 -6.59 1.25
N ASP A 55 4.35 -5.45 1.94
CA ASP A 55 3.36 -5.24 3.00
C ASP A 55 1.93 -5.21 2.44
N ASN A 56 1.70 -4.55 1.30
CA ASN A 56 0.39 -4.47 0.67
C ASN A 56 -0.08 -5.80 0.04
N ILE A 57 0.83 -6.64 -0.44
CA ILE A 57 0.52 -8.03 -0.84
C ILE A 57 0.13 -8.84 0.39
N ARG A 58 0.89 -8.75 1.49
CA ARG A 58 0.60 -9.47 2.73
C ARG A 58 -0.76 -9.10 3.33
N LYS A 59 -1.18 -7.83 3.19
CA LYS A 59 -2.51 -7.35 3.61
C LYS A 59 -3.62 -7.70 2.60
N GLY A 60 -3.30 -8.27 1.44
CA GLY A 60 -4.25 -8.61 0.39
C GLY A 60 -4.84 -7.40 -0.35
N LEU A 61 -4.12 -6.27 -0.37
CA LEU A 61 -4.59 -5.02 -1.02
C LEU A 61 -4.15 -4.92 -2.48
N ILE A 62 -3.04 -5.57 -2.85
CA ILE A 62 -2.52 -5.61 -4.21
C ILE A 62 -1.99 -7.01 -4.52
N GLU A 63 -1.82 -7.27 -5.81
CA GLU A 63 -1.20 -8.48 -6.36
C GLU A 63 0.07 -8.09 -7.14
N ASP A 64 1.11 -8.92 -7.04
CA ASP A 64 2.27 -8.80 -7.92
C ASP A 64 2.06 -9.59 -9.21
N VAL A 65 1.70 -8.85 -10.26
CA VAL A 65 1.50 -9.41 -11.60
C VAL A 65 2.82 -9.81 -12.27
N THR A 66 3.95 -9.15 -11.95
CA THR A 66 5.21 -9.45 -12.66
C THR A 66 5.81 -10.77 -12.22
N THR A 67 5.58 -11.20 -10.97
CA THR A 67 5.93 -12.54 -10.49
C THR A 67 5.30 -13.66 -11.34
N VAL A 68 4.12 -13.42 -11.94
CA VAL A 68 3.42 -14.39 -12.80
C VAL A 68 3.82 -14.29 -14.27
N TYR A 69 4.05 -13.07 -14.77
CA TYR A 69 4.19 -12.81 -16.21
C TYR A 69 5.60 -12.45 -16.68
N SER A 70 6.57 -12.28 -15.78
CA SER A 70 7.97 -11.96 -16.10
C SER A 70 8.92 -13.08 -15.66
N SER A 71 9.89 -13.41 -16.51
CA SER A 71 10.99 -14.32 -16.17
C SER A 71 12.23 -13.59 -15.62
N PHE A 72 12.23 -12.26 -15.65
CA PHE A 72 13.36 -11.45 -15.17
C PHE A 72 13.26 -11.22 -13.66
N MET A 73 14.38 -11.41 -12.96
CA MET A 73 14.52 -11.19 -11.53
C MET A 73 15.80 -10.40 -11.25
N ASP A 74 15.71 -9.44 -10.33
CA ASP A 74 16.84 -8.65 -9.85
C ASP A 74 16.95 -8.74 -8.32
N THR A 75 18.18 -8.82 -7.82
CA THR A 75 18.43 -8.84 -6.37
C THR A 75 18.42 -7.42 -5.82
N LEU A 76 17.55 -7.17 -4.85
CA LEU A 76 17.40 -5.86 -4.24
C LEU A 76 18.51 -5.59 -3.21
N SER A 77 19.23 -4.47 -3.38
CA SER A 77 20.20 -3.95 -2.41
C SER A 77 19.77 -2.54 -1.96
N LEU A 78 19.47 -2.35 -0.68
CA LEU A 78 18.99 -1.09 -0.11
C LEU A 78 19.96 -0.58 0.95
N SER A 79 20.46 0.65 0.78
CA SER A 79 21.40 1.28 1.73
C SER A 79 21.36 2.82 1.69
N TYR A 80 20.24 3.41 1.23
CA TYR A 80 20.08 4.86 1.09
C TYR A 80 19.76 5.52 2.43
#